data_AF-A0A972IMA6-F1
#
_entry.id   AF-A0A972IMA6-F1
#
_cell.length_a   1.000
_cell.length_b   1.000
_cell.length_c   1.000
_cell.angle_alpha   90.00
_cell.angle_beta   90.00
_cell.angle_gamma   90.00
#
_symmetry.space_group_name_H-M   'P 1'
#
loop_
_entity.id
_entity.type
_entity.pdbx_description
1 polymer ?
#
loop_
_entity_poly.entity_id
_entity_poly.type
_entity_poly.pdbx_seq_one_letter_code
_entity_poly.pdbx_strand_id
1 'polypeptide(L)' 'MLIIARTMYILGGFLILGSLAVHIYARIWLRPRNDAELDEVYYEFEDEDPGYARYSRWLKATTAAGALGLLLMFMAVAI' A
#
# COMPACT_ATOMS: atom_id res chain seq x y z
N MET A 1 4.28 -28.94 -10.41
CA MET A 1 3.75 -27.73 -11.07
C MET A 1 2.42 -27.30 -10.48
N LEU A 2 1.36 -28.12 -10.58
CA LEU A 2 0.00 -27.74 -10.15
C LEU A 2 -0.12 -27.23 -8.69
N ILE A 3 0.58 -27.87 -7.75
CA ILE A 3 0.54 -27.48 -6.32
C ILE A 3 1.18 -26.09 -6.12
N ILE A 4 2.31 -25.84 -6.76
CA ILE A 4 3.04 -24.57 -6.65
C ILE A 4 2.18 -23.43 -7.22
N ALA A 5 1.61 -23.62 -8.42
CA ALA A 5 0.71 -22.65 -9.03
C ALA A 5 -0.52 -22.35 -8.14
N ARG A 6 -1.16 -23.39 -7.58
CA ARG A 6 -2.29 -23.20 -6.65
C ARG A 6 -1.90 -22.41 -5.41
N THR A 7 -0.75 -22.73 -4.80
CA THR A 7 -0.26 -22.01 -3.62
C THR A 7 0.01 -20.54 -3.95
N MET A 8 0.66 -20.26 -5.08
CA MET A 8 0.94 -18.89 -5.53
C MET A 8 -0.35 -18.11 -5.80
N TYR A 9 -1.34 -18.74 -6.40
CA TYR A 9 -2.64 -18.12 -6.67
C TYR A 9 -3.38 -17.76 -5.37
N ILE A 10 -3.41 -18.68 -4.41
CA ILE A 10 -4.07 -18.46 -3.10
C ILE A 10 -3.34 -17.35 -2.34
N LEU A 11 -2.02 -17.43 -2.22
CA LEU A 11 -1.22 -16.42 -1.50
C LEU A 11 -1.33 -15.05 -2.16
N GLY A 12 -1.21 -14.98 -3.49
CA GLY A 12 -1.33 -13.74 -4.24
C GLY A 12 -2.71 -13.09 -4.06
N GLY A 13 -3.78 -13.88 -4.11
CA GLY A 13 -5.15 -13.40 -3.85
C GLY A 13 -5.31 -12.81 -2.46
N PHE A 14 -4.86 -13.52 -1.41
CA PHE A 14 -4.90 -12.98 -0.04
C PHE A 14 -4.03 -11.73 0.13
N LEU A 15 -2.87 -11.68 -0.51
CA LEU A 15 -1.98 -10.51 -0.46
C LEU A 15 -2.65 -9.28 -1.09
N ILE A 16 -3.32 -9.45 -2.23
CA ILE A 16 -4.08 -8.37 -2.89
C ILE A 16 -5.22 -7.90 -1.98
N LEU A 17 -6.08 -8.81 -1.52
CA LEU A 17 -7.23 -8.47 -0.68
C LEU A 17 -6.81 -7.78 0.62
N GLY A 18 -5.80 -8.34 1.30
CA GLY A 18 -5.23 -7.76 2.51
C GLY A 18 -4.62 -6.38 2.25
N SER A 19 -3.83 -6.24 1.18
CA SER A 19 -3.24 -4.96 0.79
C SER A 19 -4.29 -3.91 0.49
N LEU A 20 -5.37 -4.27 -0.21
CA LEU A 20 -6.45 -3.37 -0.58
C LEU A 20 -7.21 -2.89 0.65
N ALA A 21 -7.56 -3.81 1.56
CA ALA A 21 -8.22 -3.48 2.81
C ALA A 21 -7.37 -2.51 3.65
N VAL A 22 -6.08 -2.78 3.82
CA VAL A 22 -5.15 -1.90 4.55
C VAL A 22 -4.94 -0.58 3.81
N HIS A 23 -4.89 -0.58 2.48
CA HIS A 23 -4.73 0.65 1.69
C HIS A 23 -5.93 1.58 1.85
N ILE A 24 -7.15 1.02 1.79
CA ILE A 24 -8.39 1.76 2.04
C ILE A 24 -8.41 2.27 3.48
N TYR A 25 -8.07 1.43 4.45
CA TYR A 25 -7.97 1.84 5.85
C TYR A 25 -7.00 3.01 6.02
N ALA A 26 -5.80 2.92 5.46
CA ALA A 26 -4.81 4.00 5.51
C ALA A 26 -5.36 5.29 4.87
N ARG A 27 -6.05 5.18 3.74
CA ARG A 27 -6.58 6.35 3.01
C ARG A 27 -7.77 7.02 3.69
N ILE A 28 -8.56 6.29 4.48
CA ILE A 28 -9.70 6.84 5.21
C ILE A 28 -9.28 7.35 6.59
N TRP A 29 -8.48 6.57 7.32
CA TRP A 29 -8.22 6.79 8.75
C TRP A 29 -6.87 7.43 9.04
N LEU A 30 -5.86 7.18 8.19
CA LEU A 30 -4.51 7.71 8.38
C LEU A 30 -4.22 8.93 7.50
N ARG A 31 -5.15 9.32 6.64
CA ARG A 31 -5.00 10.52 5.80
C ARG A 31 -4.88 11.74 6.72
N PRO A 32 -3.75 12.47 6.68
CA PRO A 32 -3.62 13.73 7.42
C PRO A 32 -4.70 14.69 6.94
N ARG A 33 -5.54 15.16 7.87
CA ARG A 33 -6.47 16.27 7.63
C ARG A 33 -5.65 17.55 7.71
N ASN A 34 -5.13 18.00 6.57
CA ASN A 34 -4.60 19.35 6.46
C ASN A 34 -5.81 20.29 6.35
N ASP A 35 -6.23 20.85 7.47
CA ASP A 35 -7.14 22.00 7.47
C ASP A 35 -6.36 23.23 6.96
N ALA A 36 -6.38 23.40 5.64
CA ALA A 36 -6.57 24.61 4.85
C ALA A 36 -5.72 25.90 4.98
N GLU A 37 -4.72 26.10 5.85
CA GLU A 37 -4.08 27.45 5.95
C GLU A 37 -2.54 27.51 6.06
N LEU A 38 -1.84 26.37 5.98
CA LEU A 38 -0.38 26.31 6.21
C LEU A 38 0.47 25.96 4.96
N ASP A 39 -0.16 25.74 3.81
CA ASP A 39 0.53 25.42 2.55
C ASP A 39 1.31 26.61 1.96
N GLU A 40 1.15 27.84 2.48
CA GLU A 40 1.75 29.03 1.86
C GLU A 40 2.97 29.63 2.59
N VAL A 41 3.32 29.22 3.83
CA VAL A 41 4.34 29.97 4.62
C VAL A 41 5.46 29.13 5.25
N TYR A 42 5.32 27.81 5.42
CA TYR A 42 6.24 27.04 6.29
C TYR A 42 6.98 25.86 5.62
N TYR A 43 7.18 25.89 4.29
CA TYR A 43 7.85 24.79 3.57
C TYR A 43 9.36 24.98 3.36
N GLU A 44 10.01 25.91 4.06
CA GLU A 44 11.41 26.21 3.73
C GLU A 44 12.44 25.31 4.44
N PHE A 45 12.16 24.68 5.61
CA PHE A 45 13.23 23.97 6.36
C PHE A 45 12.93 22.74 7.26
N GLU A 46 11.71 22.21 7.44
CA GLU A 46 11.45 21.21 8.50
C GLU A 46 11.08 19.79 8.02
N ASP A 47 11.61 18.80 8.75
CA ASP A 47 11.44 17.35 8.57
C ASP A 47 9.99 16.95 8.23
N GLU A 48 9.84 15.94 7.35
CA GLU A 48 8.54 15.40 6.93
C GLU A 48 7.64 15.13 8.15
N ASP A 49 6.45 15.75 8.20
CA ASP A 49 5.51 15.58 9.31
C ASP A 49 5.38 14.08 9.65
N PRO A 50 5.61 13.67 10.91
CA PRO A 50 5.68 12.26 11.25
C PRO A 50 4.37 11.51 10.98
N GLY A 51 3.23 12.21 10.97
CA GLY A 51 1.94 11.70 10.54
C GLY A 51 1.89 11.43 9.04
N TYR A 52 2.33 12.40 8.23
CA TYR A 52 2.45 12.27 6.78
C TYR A 52 3.47 11.19 6.38
N ALA A 53 4.64 11.13 7.01
CA ALA A 53 5.66 10.11 6.77
C ALA A 53 5.13 8.70 7.07
N ARG A 54 4.37 8.53 8.17
CA ARG A 54 3.73 7.25 8.49
C ARG A 54 2.65 6.89 7.48
N TYR A 55 1.79 7.84 7.10
CA TYR A 55 0.77 7.64 6.08
C TYR A 55 1.38 7.23 4.74
N SER A 56 2.43 7.93 4.30
CA SER A 56 3.12 7.68 3.03
C SER A 56 3.79 6.30 3.03
N ARG A 57 4.40 5.87 4.15
CA ARG A 57 4.95 4.52 4.31
C ARG A 57 3.87 3.44 4.17
N TRP A 58 2.71 3.59 4.81
CA TRP A 58 1.61 2.63 4.70
C TRP A 58 1.06 2.52 3.28
N LEU A 59 0.90 3.65 2.58
CA LEU A 59 0.47 3.64 1.19
C LEU A 59 1.49 2.96 0.27
N LYS A 60 2.78 3.26 0.42
CA LYS A 60 3.85 2.62 -0.35
C LYS A 60 3.90 1.11 -0.08
N ALA A 61 3.85 0.71 1.18
CA ALA A 61 3.90 -0.70 1.58
C ALA A 61 2.71 -1.49 1.04
N THR A 62 1.49 -0.98 1.18
CA THR A 62 0.28 -1.64 0.66
C THR A 62 0.26 -1.71 -0.86
N THR A 63 0.76 -0.68 -1.55
CA THR A 63 0.87 -0.68 -3.01
C THR A 63 1.88 -1.72 -3.49
N ALA A 64 3.06 -1.78 -2.85
CA ALA A 64 4.08 -2.78 -3.15
C ALA A 64 3.59 -4.21 -2.86
N ALA A 65 2.88 -4.42 -1.74
CA ALA A 65 2.26 -5.70 -1.42
C ALA A 65 1.21 -6.10 -2.47
N GLY A 66 0.33 -5.19 -2.87
CA GLY A 66 -0.64 -5.46 -3.94
C GLY A 66 0.02 -5.84 -5.27
N ALA A 67 1.08 -5.13 -5.65
CA ALA A 67 1.86 -5.43 -6.86
C ALA A 67 2.54 -6.82 -6.78
N LEU A 68 3.12 -7.17 -5.63
CA LEU A 68 3.67 -8.51 -5.40
C LEU A 68 2.60 -9.60 -5.50
N GLY A 69 1.39 -9.33 -5.03
CA GLY A 69 0.28 -10.27 -5.09
C GLY A 69 -0.17 -10.52 -6.53
N LEU A 70 -0.26 -9.45 -7.33
CA LEU A 70 -0.51 -9.55 -8.76
C LEU A 70 0.59 -10.33 -9.48
N LEU A 71 1.86 -10.06 -9.15
CA LEU A 71 2.99 -10.80 -9.72
C LEU A 71 2.92 -12.29 -9.39
N LEU A 72 2.58 -12.65 -8.14
CA LEU A 72 2.40 -14.05 -7.74
C LEU A 72 1.29 -14.74 -8.53
N MET A 73 0.14 -14.08 -8.70
CA MET A 73 -0.97 -14.64 -9.48
C MET A 73 -0.64 -14.76 -10.96
N PHE A 74 0.07 -13.78 -11.53
CA PHE A 74 0.54 -13.84 -12.91
C PHE A 74 1.48 -15.04 -13.12
N MET A 75 2.47 -15.21 -12.24
CA MET A 75 3.41 -16.32 -12.29
C MET A 75 2.70 -17.68 -12.12
N ALA A 76 1.66 -17.76 -11.30
CA ALA A 76 0.84 -18.96 -11.15
C ALA A 76 0.11 -19.38 -12.44
N VAL A 77 -0.22 -18.41 -13.31
CA VAL A 77 -0.86 -18.66 -14.61
C VAL A 77 0.19 -18.95 -15.69
N ALA A 78 1.37 -18.35 -15.58
CA ALA A 78 2.44 -18.48 -16.57
C ALA A 78 3.21 -19.82 -16.50
N ILE A 79 3.16 -20.52 -15.37
CA ILE A 79 3.87 -21.80 -15.10
C ILE A 79 2.87 -22.95 -15.02
#